data_AF-A0A1L7NNG5-F1
#
_entry.id   AF-A0A1L7NNG5-F1
#
_cell.length_a   1.000
_cell.length_b   1.000
_cell.length_c   1.000
_cell.angle_alpha   90.00
_cell.angle_beta   90.00
_cell.angle_gamma   90.00
#
_symmetry.space_group_name_H-M   'P 1'
#
loop_
_entity.id
_entity.type
_entity.pdbx_description
1 polymer ?
#
loop_
_entity_poly.entity_id
_entity_poly.type
_entity_poly.pdbx_seq_one_letter_code
_entity_poly.pdbx_strand_id
1 'polypeptide(L)'
;MKESQILEPCAASSLKCWSIAYRSFEGRREQILIAATRVFGNRTAAERWLHSRVLGLGRQTPCSLLSTRSDYEHVNTFLSQIEYGVYV
;
A
#
# COMPACT_ATOMS: atom_id res chain seq x y z
N MET A 1 -7.73 7.46 -32.01
CA MET A 1 -7.52 8.72 -31.25
C MET A 1 -8.40 8.73 -30.02
N LYS A 2 -7.84 8.43 -28.85
CA LYS A 2 -7.86 9.38 -27.73
C LYS A 2 -6.84 8.92 -26.70
N GLU A 3 -5.78 9.73 -26.67
CA GLU A 3 -4.60 9.58 -25.85
C GLU A 3 -5.00 9.78 -24.39
N SER A 4 -4.82 8.73 -23.59
CA SER A 4 -4.81 8.87 -22.14
C SER A 4 -3.55 9.63 -21.78
N GLN A 5 -3.64 10.96 -21.79
CA GLN A 5 -2.59 11.83 -21.28
C GLN A 5 -2.44 11.52 -19.79
N ILE A 6 -1.48 10.65 -19.47
CA ILE A 6 -0.90 10.54 -18.15
C ILE A 6 -0.22 11.88 -17.93
N LEU A 7 -0.93 12.79 -17.26
CA LEU A 7 -0.41 14.08 -16.86
C LEU A 7 0.72 13.78 -15.87
N GLU A 8 1.97 13.94 -16.32
CA GLU A 8 3.15 13.95 -15.46
C GLU A 8 2.90 14.96 -14.31
N PRO A 9 2.79 14.52 -13.05
CA PRO A 9 2.64 15.46 -11.95
C PRO A 9 3.93 16.26 -11.81
N CYS A 10 3.85 17.59 -11.92
CA CYS A 10 4.96 18.48 -11.58
C CYS A 10 5.56 18.08 -10.21
N ALA A 11 6.80 17.57 -10.23
CA ALA A 11 7.49 17.01 -9.05
C ALA A 11 7.63 18.01 -7.88
N ALA A 12 7.43 19.31 -8.11
CA ALA A 12 7.54 20.37 -7.11
C ALA A 12 6.24 20.69 -6.33
N SER A 13 5.06 20.19 -6.74
CA SER A 13 3.77 20.55 -6.12
C SER A 13 3.19 19.49 -5.18
N SER A 14 3.79 18.29 -5.16
CA SER A 14 3.17 17.06 -4.67
C SER A 14 2.94 16.99 -3.15
N LEU A 15 3.45 17.92 -2.35
CA LEU A 15 3.24 17.90 -0.90
C LEU A 15 2.30 18.99 -0.38
N LYS A 16 1.98 20.04 -1.17
CA LYS A 16 1.17 21.17 -0.68
C LYS A 16 -0.30 21.11 -1.09
N CYS A 17 -0.64 20.52 -2.23
CA CYS A 17 -2.01 20.58 -2.77
C CYS A 17 -2.90 19.36 -2.46
N TRP A 18 -2.37 18.30 -1.85
CA TRP A 18 -3.16 17.12 -1.52
C TRP A 18 -3.95 17.29 -0.24
N SER A 19 -5.15 16.72 -0.21
CA SER A 19 -5.98 16.63 0.98
C SER A 19 -5.24 15.86 2.08
N ILE A 20 -5.57 16.17 3.34
CA ILE A 20 -5.00 15.48 4.51
C ILE A 20 -5.15 13.95 4.39
N ALA A 21 -6.29 13.49 3.88
CA ALA A 21 -6.59 12.07 3.69
C ALA A 21 -5.62 11.39 2.72
N TYR A 22 -5.28 12.05 1.61
CA TYR A 22 -4.32 11.51 0.66
C TYR A 22 -2.91 11.48 1.23
N ARG A 23 -2.47 12.53 1.93
CA ARG A 23 -1.16 12.53 2.60
C ARG A 23 -1.04 11.40 3.60
N SER A 24 -2.11 11.14 4.37
CA SER A 24 -2.16 10.00 5.30
C SER A 24 -2.15 8.66 4.57
N PHE A 25 -2.82 8.55 3.43
CA PHE A 25 -2.78 7.35 2.59
C PHE A 25 -1.36 7.05 2.09
N GLU A 26 -0.68 8.03 1.51
CA GLU A 26 0.69 7.86 1.00
C GLU A 26 1.67 7.48 2.10
N GLY A 27 1.56 8.11 3.29
CA GLY A 27 2.39 7.76 4.44
C GLY A 27 2.19 6.31 4.88
N ARG A 28 0.94 5.84 4.94
CA ARG A 28 0.60 4.44 5.26
C ARG A 28 1.08 3.48 4.18
N ARG A 29 0.98 3.86 2.91
CA ARG A 29 1.47 3.06 1.77
C ARG A 29 2.97 2.83 1.84
N GLU A 30 3.76 3.86 2.12
CA GLU A 30 5.20 3.67 2.26
C GLU A 30 5.55 2.81 3.47
N GLN A 31 4.84 2.97 4.60
CA GLN A 31 5.03 2.12 5.79
C GLN A 31 4.77 0.64 5.48
N ILE A 32 3.65 0.32 4.83
CA ILE A 32 3.34 -1.06 4.43
C ILE A 32 4.35 -1.57 3.39
N LEU A 33 4.81 -0.72 2.46
CA LEU A 33 5.78 -1.13 1.47
C LEU A 33 7.13 -1.51 2.11
N ILE A 34 7.58 -0.76 3.11
CA ILE A 34 8.78 -1.08 3.88
C ILE A 34 8.60 -2.40 4.64
N ALA A 35 7.45 -2.57 5.32
CA ALA A 35 7.15 -3.80 6.05
C ALA A 35 7.10 -5.02 5.10
N ALA A 36 6.34 -4.92 4.00
CA ALA A 36 6.25 -5.97 2.99
C ALA A 36 7.60 -6.26 2.33
N THR A 37 8.47 -5.27 2.14
CA THR A 37 9.83 -5.50 1.62
C THR A 37 10.66 -6.35 2.57
N ARG A 38 10.50 -6.18 3.89
CA ARG A 38 11.16 -7.04 4.89
C ARG A 38 10.63 -8.46 4.85
N VAL A 39 9.31 -8.63 4.75
CA VAL A 39 8.65 -9.94 4.73
C VAL A 39 8.93 -10.72 3.44
N PHE A 40 8.84 -10.07 2.27
CA PHE A 40 9.01 -10.71 0.96
C PHE A 40 10.44 -10.59 0.40
N GLY A 41 11.34 -9.94 1.13
CA GLY A 41 12.77 -9.83 0.83
C GLY A 41 13.16 -8.83 -0.27
N ASN A 42 12.22 -8.32 -1.08
CA ASN A 42 12.52 -7.31 -2.10
C ASN A 42 11.32 -6.38 -2.39
N ARG A 43 11.65 -5.16 -2.86
CA ARG A 43 10.66 -4.12 -3.13
C ARG A 43 9.68 -4.50 -4.25
N THR A 44 10.15 -5.16 -5.31
CA THR A 44 9.29 -5.58 -6.43
C THR A 44 8.23 -6.59 -6.00
N ALA A 45 8.58 -7.56 -5.15
CA ALA A 45 7.63 -8.51 -4.57
C ALA A 45 6.65 -7.81 -3.63
N ALA A 46 7.12 -6.87 -2.82
CA ALA A 46 6.28 -6.06 -1.94
C ALA A 46 5.26 -5.21 -2.74
N GLU A 47 5.69 -4.58 -3.83
CA GLU A 47 4.81 -3.81 -4.71
C GLU A 47 3.79 -4.71 -5.43
N ARG A 48 4.21 -5.89 -5.90
CA ARG A 48 3.29 -6.88 -6.48
C ARG A 48 2.27 -7.35 -5.45
N TRP A 49 2.68 -7.60 -4.22
CA TRP A 49 1.79 -8.01 -3.13
C TRP A 49 0.79 -6.90 -2.77
N LEU A 50 1.22 -5.63 -2.72
CA LEU A 50 0.34 -4.49 -2.46
C LEU A 50 -0.84 -4.39 -3.44
N HIS A 51 -0.65 -4.83 -4.69
CA HIS A 51 -1.66 -4.78 -5.74
C HIS A 51 -2.36 -6.14 -5.98
N SER A 52 -1.91 -7.22 -5.32
CA SER A 52 -2.52 -8.53 -5.46
C SER A 52 -3.74 -8.66 -4.54
N ARG A 53 -4.68 -9.53 -4.91
CA ARG A 53 -5.80 -9.86 -4.02
C ARG A 53 -5.33 -10.88 -3.00
N VAL A 54 -5.47 -10.55 -1.73
CA VAL A 54 -5.02 -11.40 -0.62
C VAL A 54 -6.23 -12.09 0.00
N LEU A 55 -6.20 -13.43 0.07
CA LEU A 55 -7.30 -14.21 0.64
C LEU A 55 -7.55 -13.85 2.11
N GLY A 56 -6.48 -13.76 2.92
CA GLY A 56 -6.55 -13.39 4.34
C GLY A 56 -7.05 -11.97 4.62
N LEU A 57 -7.14 -11.11 3.60
CA LEU A 57 -7.69 -9.76 3.69
C LEU A 57 -9.06 -9.64 3.02
N GLY A 58 -9.81 -10.75 2.94
CA GLY A 58 -11.14 -10.78 2.34
C GLY A 58 -11.15 -10.60 0.82
N ARG A 59 -10.10 -11.08 0.12
CA ARG A 59 -9.90 -10.94 -1.34
C ARG A 59 -9.79 -9.49 -1.83
N GLN A 60 -9.48 -8.57 -0.94
CA GLN A 60 -9.20 -7.17 -1.26
C GLN A 60 -7.71 -6.98 -1.58
N THR A 61 -7.38 -5.87 -2.24
CA THR A 61 -5.99 -5.49 -2.45
C THR A 61 -5.49 -4.71 -1.23
N PRO A 62 -4.29 -4.99 -0.70
CA PRO A 62 -3.73 -4.24 0.42
C PRO A 62 -3.74 -2.73 0.16
N CYS A 63 -3.42 -2.30 -1.07
CA CYS A 63 -3.45 -0.88 -1.46
C CYS A 63 -4.82 -0.22 -1.23
N SER A 64 -5.93 -0.90 -1.53
CA SER A 64 -7.29 -0.36 -1.30
C SER A 64 -7.64 -0.22 0.18
N LEU A 65 -7.00 -1.01 1.05
CA LEU A 65 -7.25 -1.03 2.49
C LEU A 65 -6.49 0.10 3.22
N LEU A 66 -5.52 0.76 2.57
CA LEU A 66 -4.73 1.80 3.23
C LEU A 66 -5.46 3.13 3.39
N SER A 67 -6.69 3.25 2.88
CA SER A 67 -7.48 4.48 2.97
C SER A 67 -7.94 4.76 4.40
N THR A 68 -8.26 3.73 5.19
CA THR A 68 -8.70 3.87 6.60
C THR A 68 -7.60 3.43 7.57
N ARG A 69 -7.62 3.97 8.79
CA ARG A 69 -6.60 3.63 9.80
C ARG A 69 -6.76 2.19 10.28
N SER A 70 -7.99 1.76 10.54
CA SER A 70 -8.29 0.42 11.02
C SER A 70 -7.90 -0.66 10.01
N ASP A 71 -8.18 -0.44 8.72
CA ASP A 71 -7.80 -1.38 7.68
C ASP A 71 -6.28 -1.41 7.48
N TYR A 72 -5.59 -0.26 7.58
CA TYR A 72 -4.13 -0.22 7.61
C TYR A 72 -3.54 -1.04 8.76
N GLU A 73 -4.08 -0.90 9.98
CA GLU A 73 -3.64 -1.67 11.15
C GLU A 73 -3.84 -3.18 10.90
N HIS A 74 -4.96 -3.57 10.30
CA HIS A 74 -5.23 -4.96 9.93
C HIS A 74 -4.23 -5.50 8.90
N VAL A 75 -3.91 -4.74 7.86
CA VAL A 75 -2.88 -5.12 6.85
C VAL A 75 -1.50 -5.24 7.50
N ASN A 76 -1.15 -4.33 8.41
CA ASN A 76 0.12 -4.36 9.12
C ASN A 76 0.23 -5.59 10.02
N THR A 77 -0.82 -5.90 10.80
CA THR A 77 -0.89 -7.12 11.61
C THR A 77 -0.77 -8.39 10.77
N PHE A 78 -1.42 -8.42 9.60
CA PHE A 78 -1.32 -9.54 8.67
C PHE A 78 0.12 -9.73 8.14
N LEU A 79 0.83 -8.65 7.83
CA LEU A 79 2.26 -8.75 7.46
C LEU A 79 3.13 -9.28 8.60
N SER A 80 2.90 -8.80 9.83
CA SER A 80 3.62 -9.32 11.01
C SER A 80 3.34 -10.82 11.22
N GLN A 81 2.10 -11.28 11.00
CA GLN A 81 1.75 -12.69 11.07
C GLN A 81 2.54 -13.54 10.06
N ILE A 82 2.68 -13.06 8.81
CA ILE A 82 3.51 -13.72 7.79
C ILE A 82 4.98 -13.74 8.24
N GLU A 83 5.51 -12.62 8.77
CA GLU A 83 6.90 -12.53 9.23
C GLU A 83 7.23 -13.56 10.32
N TYR A 84 6.33 -13.75 11.27
CA TYR A 84 6.50 -14.72 12.36
C TYR A 84 6.04 -16.14 11.99
N GLY A 85 5.58 -16.38 10.75
CA GLY A 85 5.12 -17.69 10.29
C GLY A 85 3.80 -18.15 10.90
N VAL A 86 3.02 -17.24 11.50
CA VAL A 86 1.69 -17.52 12.06
C VAL A 86 0.67 -17.29 10.95
N TYR A 87 0.34 -18.33 10.19
CA TYR A 87 -0.77 -18.29 9.23
C TYR A 87 -2.07 -18.66 9.96
N VAL A 88 -3.08 -17.80 9.89
CA VAL A 88 -4.45 -18.08 10.35
C VAL A 88 -5.37 -18.24 9.15
#